data_AF-A0A4Y7SZ62-F1
#
_entry.id   AF-A0A4Y7SZ62-F1
#
_cell.length_a   1.000
_cell.length_b   1.000
_cell.length_c   1.000
_cell.angle_alpha   90.00
_cell.angle_beta   90.00
_cell.angle_gamma   90.00
#
_symmetry.space_group_name_H-M   'P 1'
#
loop_
_entity.id
_entity.type
_entity.pdbx_description
1 polymer ?
#
loop_
_entity_poly.entity_id
_entity_poly.type
_entity_poly.pdbx_seq_one_letter_code
_entity_poly.pdbx_strand_id
1 'polypeptide(L)'
;MSSTTDLPTELWTKIALDSDPLDVVFLSQTCSSLHATLTDRAVWKAILGNVMRKYGDFIVSYSIDDMTVEALQKAASGPYRWRALLDQSATLDQETAQILPIQTDDKPKMARCPG
;
A
#
# COMPACT_ATOMS: atom_id res chain seq x y z
N MET A 1 -19.88 23.56 22.63
CA MET A 1 -19.43 22.20 22.28
C MET A 1 -18.09 22.36 21.60
N SER A 2 -16.99 22.24 22.34
CA SER A 2 -15.64 22.34 21.77
C SER A 2 -15.33 21.00 21.12
N SER A 3 -15.49 20.96 19.80
CA SER A 3 -15.09 19.84 18.96
C SER A 3 -13.58 19.67 19.03
N THR A 4 -13.12 18.43 19.12
CA THR A 4 -11.73 17.93 19.32
C THR A 4 -10.70 18.33 18.25
N THR A 5 -10.96 19.38 17.48
CA THR A 5 -10.09 19.93 16.42
C THR A 5 -9.54 21.30 16.79
N ASP A 6 -9.15 21.52 18.05
CA ASP A 6 -8.48 22.75 18.49
C ASP A 6 -6.97 22.75 18.16
N LEU A 7 -6.56 21.92 17.20
CA LEU A 7 -5.19 21.88 16.72
C LEU A 7 -5.05 22.76 15.47
N PRO A 8 -4.14 23.74 15.45
CA PRO A 8 -3.85 24.54 14.26
C PRO A 8 -3.62 23.71 13.00
N THR A 9 -4.10 24.20 11.85
CA THR A 9 -3.97 23.57 10.53
C THR A 9 -2.54 23.13 10.22
N GLU A 10 -1.55 23.94 10.57
CA GLU A 10 -0.13 23.66 10.37
C GLU A 10 0.34 22.36 11.04
N LEU A 11 -0.21 22.05 12.22
CA LEU A 11 0.15 20.83 12.94
C LEU A 11 -0.51 19.60 12.31
N TRP A 12 -1.73 19.72 11.78
CA TRP A 12 -2.35 18.66 10.98
C TRP A 12 -1.56 18.37 9.71
N THR A 13 -1.09 19.41 9.02
CA THR A 13 -0.23 19.25 7.85
C THR A 13 1.07 18.53 8.22
N LYS A 14 1.68 18.88 9.36
CA LYS A 14 2.88 18.19 9.85
C LYS A 14 2.61 16.70 10.15
N ILE A 15 1.51 16.41 10.86
CA ILE A 15 1.07 15.03 11.10
C ILE A 15 0.90 14.28 9.78
N ALA A 16 0.26 14.89 8.78
CA ALA A 16 0.04 14.27 7.49
C ALA A 16 1.34 13.96 6.73
N LEU A 17 2.35 14.84 6.82
CA LEU A 17 3.65 14.65 6.18
C LEU A 17 4.48 13.53 6.82
N ASP A 18 4.27 13.27 8.11
CA ASP A 18 4.96 12.24 8.89
C ASP A 18 4.21 10.89 8.92
N SER A 19 2.96 10.86 8.43
CA SER A 19 2.10 9.67 8.44
C SER A 19 2.20 8.86 7.13
N ASP A 20 1.69 7.61 7.16
CA ASP A 20 1.49 6.87 5.91
C ASP A 20 0.37 7.52 5.09
N PRO A 21 0.50 7.64 3.75
CA PRO A 21 -0.53 8.21 2.89
C PRO A 21 -1.93 7.62 3.10
N LEU A 22 -2.06 6.32 3.40
CA LEU A 22 -3.37 5.74 3.66
C LEU A 22 -3.98 6.20 4.98
N ASP A 23 -3.18 6.34 6.02
CA ASP A 23 -3.64 6.85 7.30
C ASP A 23 -4.19 8.27 7.17
N VAL A 24 -3.54 9.09 6.34
CA VAL A 24 -4.02 10.45 6.03
C VAL A 24 -5.37 10.43 5.30
N VAL A 25 -5.56 9.51 4.35
CA VAL A 25 -6.87 9.32 3.68
C VAL A 25 -7.93 8.95 4.72
N PHE A 26 -7.68 7.96 5.57
CA PHE A 26 -8.65 7.56 6.60
C PHE A 26 -8.93 8.67 7.60
N LEU A 27 -7.91 9.41 8.03
CA LEU A 27 -8.05 10.54 8.93
C LEU A 27 -8.92 11.64 8.32
N SER A 28 -8.77 11.92 7.02
CA SER A 28 -9.58 12.90 6.29
C SER A 28 -11.07 12.54 6.19
N GLN A 29 -11.43 11.28 6.43
CA GLN A 29 -12.82 10.79 6.39
C GLN A 29 -13.53 10.90 7.75
N THR A 30 -12.82 11.30 8.81
CA THR A 30 -13.38 11.31 10.17
C THR A 30 -14.27 12.52 10.45
N CYS A 31 -13.91 13.71 9.96
CA CYS A 31 -14.70 14.93 10.12
C CYS A 31 -14.45 15.96 9.01
N SER A 32 -15.38 16.90 8.83
CA SER A 32 -15.31 17.92 7.77
C SER A 32 -14.12 18.88 7.92
N SER A 33 -13.74 19.25 9.14
CA SER A 33 -12.59 20.12 9.40
C SER A 33 -11.27 19.47 8.98
N LEU A 34 -11.11 18.18 9.32
CA LEU A 34 -9.95 17.39 8.91
C LEU A 34 -9.99 17.11 7.41
N HIS A 35 -11.17 16.84 6.86
CA HIS A 35 -11.33 16.69 5.43
C HIS A 35 -10.80 17.92 4.68
N ALA A 36 -11.25 19.12 5.02
CA ALA A 36 -10.82 20.36 4.38
C ALA A 36 -9.31 20.59 4.47
N THR A 37 -8.68 20.24 5.60
CA THR A 37 -7.24 20.39 5.81
C THR A 37 -6.43 19.34 5.06
N LEU A 38 -6.86 18.07 5.14
CA LEU A 38 -6.12 16.90 4.65
C LEU A 38 -6.45 16.53 3.21
N THR A 39 -7.33 17.28 2.54
CA THR A 39 -7.54 17.18 1.08
C THR A 39 -6.94 18.36 0.33
N ASP A 40 -6.13 19.18 0.99
CA ASP A 40 -5.38 20.24 0.33
C ASP A 40 -4.37 19.67 -0.68
N ARG A 41 -4.36 20.25 -1.87
CA ARG A 41 -3.54 19.78 -2.98
C ARG A 41 -2.04 19.95 -2.72
N ALA A 42 -1.64 21.05 -2.08
CA ALA A 42 -0.23 21.30 -1.77
C ALA A 42 0.29 20.30 -0.74
N VAL A 43 -0.54 19.94 0.25
CA VAL A 43 -0.25 18.87 1.21
C VAL A 43 0.00 17.54 0.49
N TRP A 44 -0.88 17.15 -0.43
CA TRP A 44 -0.72 15.88 -1.17
C TRP A 44 0.47 15.86 -2.13
N LYS A 45 0.83 17.00 -2.74
CA LYS A 45 2.08 17.11 -3.52
C LYS A 45 3.30 16.87 -2.64
N ALA A 46 3.33 17.46 -1.44
CA ALA A 46 4.42 17.28 -0.49
C ALA A 46 4.49 15.84 0.03
N ILE A 47 3.35 15.21 0.36
CA ILE A 47 3.27 13.79 0.72
C ILE A 47 3.82 12.92 -0.41
N LEU A 48 3.37 13.12 -1.66
CA LEU A 48 3.87 12.37 -2.81
C LEU A 48 5.39 12.54 -2.99
N GLY A 49 5.90 13.77 -2.85
CA GLY A 49 7.33 14.04 -2.85
C GLY A 49 8.11 13.30 -1.74
N ASN A 50 7.54 13.17 -0.54
CA ASN A 50 8.11 12.37 0.54
C ASN A 50 8.14 10.88 0.19
N VAL A 51 7.03 10.37 -0.36
CA VAL A 51 6.91 8.96 -0.79
C VAL A 51 7.94 8.64 -1.86
N MET A 52 8.07 9.48 -2.89
CA MET A 52 9.08 9.33 -3.95
C MET A 52 10.50 9.34 -3.36
N ARG A 53 10.81 10.28 -2.46
CA ARG A 53 12.12 10.30 -1.79
C ARG A 53 12.38 9.06 -0.93
N LYS A 54 11.35 8.51 -0.28
CA LYS A 54 11.46 7.35 0.62
C LYS A 54 11.63 6.03 -0.13
N TYR A 55 10.89 5.84 -1.23
CA TYR A 55 10.84 4.55 -1.94
C TYR A 55 11.64 4.54 -3.26
N GLY A 56 12.25 5.66 -3.67
CA GLY A 56 13.04 5.77 -4.89
C GLY A 56 12.20 6.15 -6.10
N ASP A 57 12.62 5.73 -7.30
CA ASP A 57 12.05 6.10 -8.61
C ASP A 57 10.64 5.54 -8.86
N PHE A 58 9.73 5.65 -7.90
CA PHE A 58 8.29 5.69 -8.15
C PHE A 58 7.97 7.01 -8.88
N ILE A 59 8.49 7.12 -10.10
CA ILE A 59 8.30 8.27 -10.96
C ILE A 59 6.86 8.20 -11.43
N VAL A 60 6.05 9.15 -10.96
CA VAL A 60 4.75 9.41 -11.57
C VAL A 60 4.98 9.76 -13.03
N SER A 61 4.34 9.02 -13.94
CA SER A 61 4.41 9.26 -15.39
C SER A 61 3.72 10.55 -15.84
N TYR A 62 3.10 11.28 -14.91
CA TYR A 62 2.32 12.48 -15.15
C TYR A 62 2.92 13.66 -14.38
N SER A 63 2.74 14.87 -14.93
CA SER A 63 3.08 16.11 -14.26
C SER A 63 2.35 16.22 -12.92
N ILE A 64 3.10 16.26 -11.81
CA ILE A 64 2.57 16.43 -10.45
C ILE A 64 1.71 17.70 -10.37
N ASP A 65 2.06 18.72 -11.16
CA ASP A 65 1.38 20.01 -11.21
C ASP A 65 0.03 20.01 -11.91
N ASP A 66 -0.33 18.92 -12.58
CA ASP A 66 -1.62 18.76 -13.29
C ASP A 66 -2.51 17.69 -12.64
N MET A 67 -1.99 16.98 -11.63
CA MET A 67 -2.75 15.93 -10.94
C MET A 67 -3.85 16.50 -10.05
N THR A 68 -5.02 15.84 -10.06
CA THR A 68 -6.10 16.07 -9.09
C THR A 68 -5.70 15.53 -7.71
N VAL A 69 -6.42 15.93 -6.66
CA VAL A 69 -6.15 15.45 -5.30
C VAL A 69 -6.28 13.93 -5.22
N GLU A 70 -7.31 13.36 -5.85
CA GLU A 70 -7.54 11.91 -5.89
C GLU A 70 -6.41 11.19 -6.62
N ALA A 71 -5.90 11.77 -7.71
CA ALA A 71 -4.75 11.23 -8.42
C ALA A 71 -3.48 11.26 -7.56
N LEU A 72 -3.25 12.35 -6.82
CA LEU A 72 -2.12 12.46 -5.89
C LEU A 72 -2.22 11.44 -4.75
N GLN A 73 -3.41 11.29 -4.15
CA GLN A 73 -3.70 10.28 -3.13
C GLN A 73 -3.42 8.85 -3.63
N LYS A 74 -3.89 8.56 -4.85
CA LYS A 74 -3.70 7.25 -5.48
C LYS A 74 -2.23 6.97 -5.79
N ALA A 75 -1.47 7.98 -6.22
CA ALA A 75 -0.04 7.84 -6.47
C ALA A 75 0.74 7.66 -5.17
N ALA A 76 0.45 8.47 -4.15
CA ALA A 76 1.12 8.42 -2.85
C ALA A 76 0.88 7.09 -2.12
N SER A 77 -0.32 6.52 -2.23
CA SER A 77 -0.66 5.20 -1.67
C SER A 77 -0.15 4.01 -2.50
N GLY A 78 0.47 4.25 -3.66
CA GLY A 78 0.98 3.23 -4.57
C GLY A 78 1.89 2.19 -3.92
N PRO A 79 2.94 2.59 -3.18
CA PRO A 79 3.86 1.65 -2.52
C PRO A 79 3.17 0.71 -1.53
N TYR A 80 2.19 1.19 -0.77
CA TYR A 80 1.42 0.33 0.12
C TYR A 80 0.62 -0.71 -0.65
N ARG A 81 -0.09 -0.28 -1.71
CA ARG A 81 -0.88 -1.18 -2.56
C ARG A 81 -0.01 -2.25 -3.21
N TRP A 82 1.21 -1.88 -3.60
CA TRP A 82 2.20 -2.82 -4.11
C TRP A 82 2.64 -3.83 -3.05
N ARG A 83 2.98 -3.38 -1.84
CA ARG A 83 3.35 -4.27 -0.73
C ARG A 83 2.23 -5.24 -0.39
N ALA A 84 0.99 -4.75 -0.28
CA ALA A 84 -0.17 -5.59 -0.01
C ALA A 84 -0.39 -6.67 -1.09
N LEU A 85 -0.11 -6.35 -2.36
CA LEU A 85 -0.16 -7.32 -3.46
C LEU A 85 0.95 -8.38 -3.35
N LEU A 86 2.17 -7.96 -3.01
CA LEU A 86 3.29 -8.88 -2.79
C LEU A 86 3.02 -9.84 -1.64
N ASP A 87 2.50 -9.35 -0.51
CA ASP A 87 2.17 -10.17 0.66
C ASP A 87 1.08 -11.22 0.33
N GLN A 88 0.09 -10.83 -0.47
CA GLN A 88 -0.93 -11.76 -0.97
C GLN A 88 -0.33 -12.84 -1.87
N SER A 89 0.55 -12.46 -2.81
CA SER A 89 1.20 -13.43 -3.71
C SER A 89 2.10 -14.42 -2.96
N ALA A 90 2.85 -13.96 -1.97
CA ALA A 90 3.69 -14.83 -1.15
C ALA A 90 2.88 -15.89 -0.37
N THR A 91 1.67 -15.52 0.08
CA THR A 91 0.77 -16.44 0.79
C THR A 91 0.23 -17.52 -0.15
N LEU A 92 -0.10 -17.17 -1.40
CA LEU A 92 -0.57 -18.12 -2.41
C LEU A 92 0.52 -19.12 -2.83
N ASP A 93 1.77 -18.67 -2.95
CA ASP A 93 2.91 -19.55 -3.24
C ASP A 93 3.12 -20.58 -2.10
N GLN A 94 2.91 -20.16 -0.86
CA GLN A 94 3.00 -21.06 0.30
C GLN A 94 1.83 -22.06 0.40
N GLU A 95 0.64 -21.69 -0.08
CA GLU A 95 -0.53 -22.57 -0.14
C GLU A 95 -0.43 -23.59 -1.29
N THR A 96 0.04 -23.16 -2.47
CA THR A 96 0.25 -24.06 -3.62
C THR A 96 1.36 -25.09 -3.38
N ALA A 97 2.42 -24.72 -2.67
CA ALA A 97 3.47 -25.66 -2.27
C ALA A 97 2.96 -26.78 -1.34
N GLN A 98 1.87 -26.56 -0.61
CA GLN A 98 1.28 -27.56 0.30
C GLN A 98 0.27 -28.51 -0.39
N ILE A 99 -0.18 -28.19 -1.61
CA ILE A 99 -1.21 -28.96 -2.34
C ILE A 99 -0.59 -29.95 -3.35
N LEU A 100 0.71 -29.87 -3.65
CA LEU A 100 1.36 -30.83 -4.55
C LEU A 100 1.37 -32.24 -3.91
N PRO A 101 0.72 -33.24 -4.54
CA PRO A 101 0.62 -34.57 -3.96
C PRO A 101 2.01 -35.21 -3.91
N ILE A 102 2.38 -35.70 -2.72
CA ILE A 102 3.54 -36.54 -2.46
C ILE A 102 3.58 -37.62 -3.55
N GLN A 103 4.57 -37.53 -4.45
CA GLN A 103 4.83 -38.59 -5.41
C GLN A 103 5.30 -39.81 -4.61
N THR A 104 4.41 -40.78 -4.40
CA THR A 104 4.82 -42.10 -3.93
C THR A 104 5.60 -42.76 -5.07
N ASP A 105 6.91 -42.89 -4.84
CA ASP A 105 7.84 -43.65 -5.66
C ASP A 105 7.35 -45.11 -5.74
N ASP A 106 6.56 -45.41 -6.80
CA ASP A 106 6.14 -46.77 -7.12
C ASP A 106 7.31 -47.49 -7.77
N LYS A 107 8.13 -48.14 -6.94
CA LYS A 107 9.17 -49.07 -7.42
C LYS A 107 8.50 -50.34 -7.95
N PRO A 108 8.64 -50.69 -9.24
CA PRO A 108 8.19 -51.98 -9.72
C PRO A 108 9.02 -53.11 -9.10
N LYS A 109 8.35 -53.97 -8.31
CA LYS A 109 8.87 -55.28 -7.88
C LYS A 109 9.15 -56.13 -9.12
N MET A 110 10.42 -56.29 -9.47
CA MET A 110 10.82 -57.25 -10.51
C MET A 110 10.43 -58.67 -10.09
N ALA A 111 9.61 -59.29 -10.93
CA ALA A 111 9.16 -60.66 -10.80
C ALA A 111 10.33 -61.65 -10.95
N ARG A 112 10.30 -62.68 -10.10
CA ARG A 112 11.18 -63.85 -10.13
C ARG A 112 10.85 -64.70 -11.37
N CYS A 113 11.84 -65.00 -12.21
CA CYS A 113 11.75 -66.05 -13.23
C CYS A 113 12.25 -67.39 -12.66
N PRO A 114 11.61 -68.54 -12.94
CA PRO A 114 12.18 -69.86 -12.70
C PRO A 114 12.93 -70.35 -13.94
N GLY A 115 14.08 -70.98 -13.72
CA GLY A 115 14.91 -71.65 -14.71
C GLY A 115 16.08 -72.32 -14.03
#